data_AF-A0A914FSH7-F1
#
_entry.id   AF-A0A914FSH7-F1
#
_cell.length_a   1.000
_cell.length_b   1.000
_cell.length_c   1.000
_cell.angle_alpha   90.00
_cell.angle_beta   90.00
_cell.angle_gamma   90.00
#
_symmetry.space_group_name_H-M   'P 1'
#
loop_
_entity.id
_entity.type
_entity.pdbx_description
1 polymer ?
#
loop_
_entity_poly.entity_id
_entity_poly.type
_entity_poly.pdbx_seq_one_letter_code
_entity_poly.pdbx_strand_id
1 'polypeptide(L)' 'MASVPPGDINTQPGTKIVFNAPYDDKHTYHIKIINAGGRRIGWAIKTTNMKRLGVDPACGVLDPKEAVLMAVS' A
#
# COMPACT_ATOMS: atom_id res chain seq x y z
N MET A 1 -28.32 -3.11 12.65
CA MET A 1 -27.56 -2.10 11.87
C MET A 1 -27.00 -2.78 10.64
N ALA A 2 -27.23 -2.23 9.45
CA ALA A 2 -26.64 -2.76 8.23
C ALA A 2 -25.12 -2.47 8.20
N SER A 3 -24.33 -3.43 7.72
CA SER A 3 -22.89 -3.23 7.49
C SER A 3 -22.68 -2.23 6.36
N VAL A 4 -21.87 -1.20 6.59
CA VAL A 4 -21.52 -0.20 5.56
C VAL A 4 -20.25 -0.69 4.86
N PRO A 5 -20.23 -0.78 3.51
CA PRO A 5 -19.03 -1.19 2.80
C PRO A 5 -17.87 -0.20 3.02
N PRO A 6 -16.62 -0.67 2.95
CA PRO A 6 -15.46 0.21 2.97
C PRO A 6 -15.51 1.23 1.82
N GLY A 7 -14.98 2.43 2.06
CA GLY A 7 -14.77 3.41 1.00
C GLY A 7 -13.53 3.08 0.17
N ASP A 8 -13.43 3.68 -1.01
CA ASP A 8 -12.27 3.55 -1.87
C ASP A 8 -11.01 4.13 -1.21
N ILE A 9 -9.85 3.64 -1.68
CA ILE A 9 -8.54 4.16 -1.33
C ILE A 9 -7.89 4.81 -2.55
N ASN A 10 -7.05 5.81 -2.32
CA ASN A 10 -6.19 6.37 -3.36
C ASN A 10 -4.78 5.83 -3.19
N THR A 11 -4.14 5.44 -4.29
CA THR A 11 -2.76 4.98 -4.32
C THR A 11 -1.90 5.87 -5.21
N GLN A 12 -0.63 6.02 -4.84
CA GLN A 12 0.38 6.68 -5.67
C GLN A 12 1.64 5.78 -5.65
N PRO A 13 1.97 5.11 -6.76
CA PRO A 13 1.32 5.17 -8.07
C PRO A 13 -0.09 4.54 -8.09
N GLY A 14 -0.95 5.02 -8.98
CA GLY A 14 -2.38 4.68 -8.98
C GLY A 14 -2.74 3.31 -9.56
N THR A 15 -1.93 2.74 -10.45
CA THR A 15 -2.26 1.50 -11.17
C THR A 15 -1.12 0.50 -11.29
N LYS A 16 0.11 0.99 -11.47
CA LYS A 16 1.31 0.14 -11.57
C LYS A 16 2.54 0.85 -11.00
N ILE A 17 3.46 0.06 -10.49
CA ILE A 17 4.82 0.48 -10.13
C ILE A 17 5.81 -0.14 -11.13
N VAL A 18 6.88 0.59 -11.46
CA VAL A 18 7.93 0.12 -12.37
C VAL A 18 9.26 0.13 -11.61
N PHE A 19 9.89 -1.04 -11.51
CA PHE A 19 11.24 -1.18 -10.95
C PHE A 19 12.25 -1.07 -12.10
N ASN A 20 12.99 0.03 -12.16
CA ASN A 20 13.97 0.27 -13.20
C ASN A 20 15.32 -0.39 -12.86
N ALA A 21 16.05 -0.79 -13.90
CA ALA A 21 17.42 -1.24 -13.80
C ALA A 21 18.34 -0.11 -13.27
N PRO A 22 19.51 -0.45 -12.68
CA PRO A 22 20.08 -1.79 -12.53
C PRO A 22 19.40 -2.65 -11.44
N TYR A 23 19.71 -3.95 -11.37
CA TYR A 23 19.09 -4.90 -10.42
C TYR A 23 20.12 -5.69 -9.59
N ASP A 24 21.35 -5.23 -9.60
CA ASP A 24 22.48 -5.74 -8.80
C ASP A 24 22.35 -5.35 -7.32
N ASP A 25 21.80 -4.18 -7.03
CA ASP A 25 21.47 -3.73 -5.69
C ASP A 25 19.96 -3.73 -5.39
N LYS A 26 19.66 -3.78 -4.08
CA LYS A 26 18.30 -3.68 -3.57
C LYS A 26 17.78 -2.25 -3.72
N HIS A 27 16.71 -2.08 -4.48
CA HIS A 27 16.03 -0.80 -4.64
C HIS A 27 14.77 -0.73 -3.80
N THR A 28 14.64 0.30 -2.97
CA THR A 28 13.42 0.58 -2.21
C THR A 28 12.62 1.68 -2.90
N TYR A 29 11.42 1.35 -3.35
CA TYR A 29 10.43 2.28 -3.86
C TYR A 29 9.36 2.53 -2.81
N HIS A 30 8.60 3.62 -2.96
CA HIS A 30 7.55 3.98 -2.02
C HIS A 30 6.19 4.06 -2.71
N ILE A 31 5.18 3.51 -2.07
CA ILE A 31 3.77 3.61 -2.47
C ILE A 31 3.03 4.37 -1.37
N LYS A 32 2.36 5.45 -1.74
CA LYS A 32 1.46 6.16 -0.83
C LYS A 32 0.07 5.56 -0.94
N ILE A 33 -0.53 5.22 0.20
CA ILE A 33 -1.91 4.72 0.30
C ILE A 33 -2.69 5.70 1.16
N ILE A 34 -3.85 6.16 0.69
CA ILE A 34 -4.69 7.15 1.37
C ILE A 34 -6.08 6.58 1.53
N ASN A 35 -6.60 6.59 2.76
CA ASN A 35 -8.00 6.27 3.00
C ASN A 35 -8.89 7.45 2.57
N ALA A 36 -9.50 7.37 1.38
CA ALA A 36 -10.39 8.40 0.89
C ALA A 36 -11.81 8.29 1.51
N GLY A 37 -12.11 7.20 2.20
CA GLY A 37 -13.38 6.97 2.89
C GLY A 37 -13.60 7.84 4.13
N GLY A 38 -14.80 7.71 4.70
CA GLY A 38 -15.22 8.40 5.93
C GLY A 38 -15.14 7.55 7.20
N ARG A 39 -14.60 6.32 7.12
CA ARG A 39 -14.48 5.39 8.25
C ARG A 39 -13.06 4.82 8.29
N ARG A 40 -12.62 4.45 9.49
CA ARG A 40 -11.35 3.74 9.71
C ARG A 40 -11.37 2.39 8.98
N ILE A 41 -10.26 2.05 8.32
CA ILE A 41 -10.09 0.78 7.59
C ILE A 41 -8.87 0.02 8.09
N GLY A 42 -8.94 -1.31 8.09
CA GLY A 42 -7.76 -2.18 8.18
C GLY A 42 -7.28 -2.52 6.77
N TRP A 43 -5.96 -2.62 6.59
CA TRP A 43 -5.35 -2.96 5.30
C TRP A 43 -4.20 -3.94 5.49
N ALA A 44 -3.94 -4.74 4.45
CA ALA A 44 -2.82 -5.68 4.39
C ALA A 44 -2.38 -5.86 2.92
N ILE A 45 -1.08 -6.06 2.72
CA ILE A 45 -0.47 -6.19 1.40
C ILE A 45 -0.04 -7.63 1.17
N LYS A 46 -0.27 -8.10 -0.05
CA LYS A 46 0.22 -9.39 -0.52
C LYS A 46 1.09 -9.17 -1.75
N THR A 47 2.22 -9.85 -1.79
CA THR A 47 3.10 -9.90 -2.97
C THR A 47 3.00 -11.28 -3.61
N THR A 48 3.20 -11.35 -4.93
CA THR A 48 3.21 -12.62 -5.68
C THR A 48 4.51 -13.40 -5.47
N ASN A 49 5.56 -12.75 -4.98
CA ASN A 49 6.86 -13.36 -4.68
C ASN A 49 7.45 -12.78 -3.38
N MET A 50 7.08 -13.37 -2.24
CA MET A 50 7.51 -12.92 -0.91
C MET A 50 9.01 -13.07 -0.65
N LYS A 51 9.73 -13.92 -1.40
CA LYS A 51 11.19 -14.06 -1.28
C LYS A 51 11.94 -12.91 -1.96
N ARG A 52 11.33 -12.31 -2.99
CA ARG A 52 11.95 -11.23 -3.78
C ARG A 52 11.44 -9.84 -3.40
N LEU A 53 10.19 -9.73 -2.97
CA LEU A 53 9.53 -8.47 -2.67
C LEU A 53 9.23 -8.37 -1.17
N GLY A 54 9.93 -7.48 -0.50
CA GLY A 54 9.65 -7.03 0.86
C GLY A 54 8.73 -5.80 0.85
N VAL A 55 7.85 -5.71 1.85
CA VAL A 55 6.93 -4.58 2.04
C VAL A 55 6.93 -4.17 3.51
N ASP A 56 7.06 -2.87 3.78
CA ASP A 56 7.02 -2.33 5.14
C ASP A 56 6.35 -0.93 5.19
N PRO A 57 5.31 -0.70 6.00
CA PRO A 57 4.57 -1.73 6.75
C PRO A 57 3.76 -2.64 5.83
N ALA A 58 3.66 -3.93 6.18
CA ALA A 58 2.90 -4.91 5.39
C ALA A 58 1.38 -4.89 5.69
N CYS A 59 0.98 -4.33 6.83
CA CYS A 59 -0.41 -4.17 7.24
C CYS A 59 -0.55 -3.03 8.25
N GLY A 60 -1.78 -2.59 8.48
CA GLY A 60 -2.07 -1.56 9.47
C GLY A 60 -3.52 -1.12 9.47
N VAL A 61 -3.75 0.03 10.08
CA VAL A 61 -5.04 0.70 10.16
C VAL A 61 -4.86 2.13 9.64
N LEU A 62 -5.84 2.63 8.90
CA LEU A 62 -5.89 4.01 8.44
C LEU A 62 -7.20 4.67 8.89
N ASP A 63 -7.08 5.77 9.60
CA ASP A 63 -8.19 6.67 9.89
C ASP A 63 -8.71 7.37 8.63
N PRO A 64 -9.93 7.94 8.66
CA PRO A 64 -10.46 8.71 7.54
C PRO A 64 -9.49 9.81 7.11
N LYS A 65 -9.18 9.87 5.80
CA LYS A 65 -8.25 10.83 5.18
C LYS A 65 -6.78 10.67 5.59
N GLU A 66 -6.44 9.66 6.38
CA GLU A 66 -5.06 9.34 6.72
C GLU A 66 -4.32 8.73 5.52
N ALA A 67 -3.01 8.95 5.47
CA ALA A 67 -2.12 8.36 4.49
C ALA A 67 -0.96 7.63 5.16
N VAL A 68 -0.54 6.52 4.57
CA VAL A 68 0.70 5.81 4.91
C VAL A 68 1.62 5.81 3.69
N LEU A 69 2.92 5.94 3.93
CA LEU A 69 3.95 5.72 2.93
C LEU A 69 4.61 4.38 3.20
N MET A 70 4.48 3.47 2.25
CA MET A 70 4.93 2.09 2.37
C MET A 70 6.13 1.84 1.46
N ALA A 71 7.18 1.25 2.01
CA ALA A 71 8.36 0.82 1.28
C ALA A 71 8.10 -0.53 0.59
N VAL A 72 8.58 -0.68 -0.64
CA VAL A 72 8.61 -1.93 -1.42
C VAL A 72 9.99 -2.10 -2.01
N SER A 73 10.60 -3.26 -1.78
CA SER A 73 11.98 -3.54 -2.18
C SER A 73 12.22 -4.96 -2.62
#